data_AF-A0A7W1NYR9-F1
#
_entry.id   AF-A0A7W1NYR9-F1
#
_cell.length_a   1.000
_cell.length_b   1.000
_cell.length_c   1.000
_cell.angle_alpha   90.00
_cell.angle_beta   90.00
_cell.angle_gamma   90.00
#
_symmetry.space_group_name_H-M   'P 1'
#
loop_
_entity.id
_entity.type
_entity.pdbx_description
1 polymer ?
#
loop_
_entity_poly.entity_id
_entity_poly.type
_entity_poly.pdbx_seq_one_letter_code
_entity_poly.pdbx_strand_id
1 'polypeptide(L)'
;MAGETRKFDHDTNPELTADPAIKPIDLGMPRPWRIALRLMDFQMQMIFDLGGTIVIGRAHPESGFYPDVDLGGFKGNEMGVSREHLYFKLDGDRVTVIDNGSANGTHLNGVWMKPHEAYPIRHGDEITLGLMKLQVELLTNPFF
;
A
#
# COMPACT_ATOMS: atom_id res chain seq x y z
N MET A 1 13.23 -3.05 21.62
CA MET A 1 14.36 -3.70 20.92
C MET A 1 14.52 -3.00 19.57
N ALA A 2 15.74 -2.65 19.16
CA ALA A 2 15.95 -1.96 17.88
C ALA A 2 15.45 -2.86 16.73
N GLY A 3 14.48 -2.37 15.95
CA GLY A 3 13.95 -3.06 14.77
C GLY A 3 12.44 -3.37 14.78
N GLU A 4 11.82 -3.51 15.95
CA GLU A 4 10.37 -3.79 16.06
C GLU A 4 9.52 -2.59 15.66
N THR A 5 8.43 -2.83 14.91
CA THR A 5 7.46 -1.79 14.56
C THR A 5 6.67 -1.37 15.79
N ARG A 6 6.51 -0.06 16.01
CA ARG A 6 5.62 0.47 17.05
C ARG A 6 4.21 -0.07 16.82
N LYS A 7 3.66 -0.78 17.81
CA LYS A 7 2.25 -1.22 17.80
C LYS A 7 1.36 -0.14 18.41
N PHE A 8 0.15 0.03 17.88
CA PHE A 8 -0.91 0.73 18.60
C PHE A 8 -2.05 -0.23 18.92
N ASP A 9 -2.86 0.12 19.93
CA ASP A 9 -4.05 -0.65 20.27
C ASP A 9 -5.16 -0.29 19.27
N HIS A 10 -5.65 -1.26 18.50
CA HIS A 10 -6.80 -1.07 17.61
C HIS A 10 -7.71 -2.29 17.74
N ASP A 11 -9.02 -2.06 17.82
CA ASP A 11 -10.01 -3.10 17.61
C ASP A 11 -10.06 -3.46 16.12
N THR A 12 -9.43 -4.56 15.74
CA THR A 12 -9.69 -5.19 14.45
C THR A 12 -11.06 -5.85 14.53
N ASN A 13 -12.07 -5.24 13.92
CA ASN A 13 -13.37 -5.89 13.74
C ASN A 13 -13.31 -6.79 12.49
N PRO A 14 -13.24 -8.13 12.63
CA PRO A 14 -13.12 -9.03 11.49
C PRO A 14 -14.36 -9.05 10.58
N GLU A 15 -15.48 -8.45 10.99
CA GLU A 15 -16.69 -8.34 10.17
C GLU A 15 -16.63 -7.19 9.14
N LEU A 16 -15.72 -6.24 9.32
CA LEU A 16 -15.51 -5.10 8.41
C LEU A 16 -14.18 -5.24 7.68
N THR A 17 -14.11 -6.23 6.79
CA THR A 17 -12.97 -6.38 5.86
C THR A 17 -13.33 -5.88 4.47
N ALA A 18 -12.34 -5.34 3.76
CA ALA A 18 -12.49 -4.96 2.37
C ALA A 18 -12.93 -6.19 1.55
N ASP A 19 -13.59 -5.92 0.43
CA ASP A 19 -13.99 -6.97 -0.49
C ASP A 19 -12.84 -7.23 -1.47
N PRO A 20 -12.20 -8.43 -1.45
CA PRO A 20 -11.13 -8.77 -2.37
C PRO A 20 -11.65 -9.09 -3.78
N ALA A 21 -12.98 -9.20 -3.97
CA ALA A 21 -13.54 -9.56 -5.25
C ALA A 21 -13.25 -8.51 -6.34
N ILE A 22 -12.82 -9.01 -7.49
CA ILE A 22 -12.74 -8.22 -8.72
C ILE A 22 -14.16 -7.90 -9.17
N LYS A 23 -14.47 -6.61 -9.26
CA LYS A 23 -15.77 -6.09 -9.68
C LYS A 23 -15.75 -5.84 -11.19
N PRO A 24 -16.92 -5.76 -11.86
CA PRO A 24 -16.98 -5.46 -13.29
C PRO A 24 -16.27 -4.15 -13.68
N ILE A 25 -16.24 -3.15 -12.78
CA ILE A 25 -15.50 -1.90 -12.97
C ILE A 25 -13.99 -2.09 -13.08
N ASP A 26 -13.46 -3.21 -12.58
CA ASP A 26 -12.03 -3.56 -12.66
C ASP A 26 -11.67 -4.27 -13.96
N LEU A 27 -12.67 -4.62 -14.78
CA LEU A 27 -12.49 -5.29 -16.05
C LEU A 27 -12.40 -4.25 -17.18
N GLY A 28 -11.42 -4.42 -18.07
CA GLY A 28 -11.25 -3.54 -19.23
C GLY A 28 -10.72 -2.14 -18.91
N MET A 29 -10.21 -1.91 -17.69
CA MET A 29 -9.47 -0.69 -17.39
C MET A 29 -8.14 -0.67 -18.15
N PRO A 30 -7.71 0.49 -18.69
CA PRO A 30 -6.41 0.60 -19.33
C PRO A 30 -5.28 0.29 -18.34
N ARG A 31 -4.33 -0.55 -18.77
CA ARG A 31 -3.19 -0.96 -17.96
C ARG A 31 -2.36 0.25 -17.53
N PRO A 32 -2.23 0.53 -16.23
CA PRO A 32 -1.35 1.58 -15.76
C PRO A 32 0.11 1.16 -15.89
N TRP A 33 0.95 2.05 -16.39
CA TRP A 33 2.41 1.88 -16.42
C TRP A 33 3.12 2.49 -15.20
N ARG A 34 2.42 3.34 -14.45
CA ARG A 34 2.93 4.04 -13.29
C ARG A 34 1.85 4.16 -12.23
N ILE A 35 2.29 4.20 -10.99
CA ILE A 35 1.47 4.54 -9.84
C ILE A 35 2.03 5.81 -9.21
N ALA A 36 1.15 6.74 -8.86
CA ALA A 36 1.51 7.83 -7.98
C ALA A 36 0.90 7.61 -6.59
N LEU A 37 1.72 7.80 -5.57
CA LEU A 37 1.32 7.69 -4.17
C LEU A 37 1.41 9.07 -3.55
N ARG A 38 0.26 9.60 -3.13
CA ARG A 38 0.18 10.87 -2.43
C ARG A 38 0.14 10.64 -0.92
N LEU A 39 1.15 11.12 -0.21
CA LEU A 39 1.23 11.07 1.25
C LEU A 39 0.40 12.23 1.82
N MET A 40 -0.77 11.91 2.37
CA MET A 40 -1.79 12.91 2.70
C MET A 40 -1.32 13.89 3.79
N ASP A 41 -0.62 13.40 4.82
CA ASP A 41 -0.12 14.24 5.92
C ASP A 41 1.09 15.11 5.52
N PHE A 42 1.75 14.79 4.42
CA PHE A 42 2.98 15.46 3.96
C PHE A 42 2.77 16.30 2.70
N GLN A 43 1.58 16.23 2.08
CA GLN A 43 1.26 16.91 0.82
C GLN A 43 2.32 16.66 -0.28
N MET A 44 2.91 15.46 -0.26
CA MET A 44 3.93 15.02 -1.22
C MET A 44 3.37 13.91 -2.10
N GLN A 45 3.84 13.85 -3.34
CA GLN A 45 3.52 12.78 -4.28
C GLN A 45 4.81 12.14 -4.78
N MET A 46 4.83 10.81 -4.86
CA MET A 46 5.91 10.03 -5.45
C MET A 46 5.35 9.20 -6.60
N ILE A 47 6.12 9.03 -7.67
CA ILE A 47 5.69 8.29 -8.87
C ILE A 47 6.66 7.14 -9.12
N PHE A 48 6.12 5.94 -9.34
CA PHE A 48 6.88 4.72 -9.53
C PHE A 48 6.42 3.97 -10.78
N ASP A 49 7.35 3.33 -11.48
CA ASP A 49 7.06 2.47 -12.63
C ASP A 49 6.47 1.13 -12.15
N LEU A 50 5.34 0.71 -12.73
CA LEU A 50 4.71 -0.58 -12.48
C LEU A 50 5.31 -1.66 -13.38
N GLY A 51 6.60 -1.97 -13.13
CA GLY A 51 7.34 -3.03 -13.85
C GLY A 51 7.38 -4.39 -13.14
N GLY A 52 7.08 -4.42 -11.84
CA GLY A 52 7.20 -5.60 -10.99
C GLY A 52 6.44 -5.44 -9.67
N THR A 53 6.81 -6.23 -8.66
CA THR A 53 6.32 -6.00 -7.30
C THR A 53 7.01 -4.75 -6.73
N ILE A 54 6.23 -3.80 -6.24
CA ILE A 54 6.73 -2.63 -5.52
C ILE A 54 6.47 -2.88 -4.03
N VAL A 55 7.54 -2.89 -3.25
CA VAL A 55 7.51 -3.06 -1.80
C VAL A 55 7.42 -1.68 -1.13
N ILE A 56 6.42 -1.52 -0.27
CA ILE A 56 6.25 -0.33 0.56
C ILE A 56 6.52 -0.68 2.01
N GLY A 57 7.32 0.15 2.67
CA GLY A 57 7.51 0.02 4.10
C GLY A 57 8.58 0.96 4.62
N ARG A 58 9.44 0.45 5.49
CA ARG A 58 10.46 1.20 6.22
C ARG A 58 11.81 0.53 6.02
N ALA A 59 12.83 1.31 5.65
CA ALA A 59 14.19 0.81 5.62
C ALA A 59 14.64 0.33 7.01
N HIS A 60 15.49 -0.70 7.01
CA HIS A 60 16.14 -1.21 8.19
C HIS A 60 17.63 -1.41 7.88
N PRO A 61 18.44 -0.35 7.99
CA PRO A 61 19.84 -0.35 7.57
C PRO A 61 20.68 -1.42 8.27
N GLU A 62 20.40 -1.72 9.53
CA GLU A 62 21.11 -2.76 10.30
C GLU A 62 20.99 -4.16 9.68
N SER A 63 19.87 -4.46 9.02
CA SER A 63 19.71 -5.73 8.29
C SER A 63 19.95 -5.58 6.78
N GLY A 64 20.37 -4.40 6.30
CA GLY A 64 20.54 -4.12 4.88
C GLY A 64 19.25 -4.14 4.06
N PHE A 65 18.08 -4.00 4.69
CA PHE A 65 16.79 -4.05 4.01
C PHE A 65 16.34 -2.64 3.61
N TYR A 66 15.98 -2.46 2.34
CA TYR A 66 15.47 -1.21 1.77
C TYR A 66 14.28 -1.52 0.85
N PRO A 67 13.05 -1.05 1.17
CA PRO A 67 11.90 -1.21 0.30
C PRO A 67 12.01 -0.29 -0.93
N ASP A 68 11.23 -0.58 -1.98
CA ASP A 68 11.16 0.28 -3.18
C ASP A 68 10.59 1.67 -2.83
N VAL A 69 9.63 1.72 -1.90
CA VAL A 69 9.08 2.94 -1.33
C VAL A 69 9.39 2.98 0.16
N ASP A 70 10.45 3.71 0.53
CA ASP A 70 10.82 3.92 1.93
C ASP A 70 10.07 5.08 2.55
N LEU A 71 9.17 4.73 3.47
CA LEU A 71 8.36 5.64 4.25
C LEU A 71 9.04 6.05 5.57
N GLY A 72 10.24 5.54 5.85
CA GLY A 72 11.03 5.90 7.04
C GLY A 72 11.27 7.41 7.16
N GLY A 73 11.58 8.08 6.05
CA GLY A 73 11.75 9.54 5.99
C GLY A 73 10.47 10.35 6.25
N PHE A 74 9.30 9.70 6.23
CA PHE A 74 7.98 10.31 6.40
C PHE A 74 7.34 9.90 7.73
N LYS A 75 8.15 9.79 8.79
CA LYS A 75 7.71 9.32 10.11
C LYS A 75 7.11 7.89 10.09
N GLY A 76 7.57 7.04 9.16
CA GLY A 76 7.02 5.70 8.98
C GLY A 76 7.05 4.88 10.27
N ASN A 77 8.12 4.98 11.06
CA ASN A 77 8.21 4.28 12.34
C ASN A 77 7.19 4.79 13.37
N GLU A 78 7.06 6.12 13.52
CA GLU A 78 6.13 6.75 14.45
C GLU A 78 4.67 6.48 14.06
N MET A 79 4.39 6.39 12.76
CA MET A 79 3.08 6.09 12.17
C MET A 79 2.79 4.58 12.08
N GLY A 80 3.70 3.73 12.56
CA GLY A 80 3.47 2.29 12.66
C GLY A 80 3.63 1.51 11.35
N VAL A 81 4.33 2.08 10.37
CA VAL A 81 4.67 1.39 9.12
C VAL A 81 5.72 0.30 9.39
N SER A 82 5.47 -0.89 8.84
CA SER A 82 6.34 -2.04 9.00
C SER A 82 7.47 -2.00 7.99
N ARG A 83 8.55 -2.75 8.24
CA ARG A 83 9.69 -2.77 7.32
C ARG A 83 9.26 -3.19 5.92
N GLU A 84 8.52 -4.27 5.84
CA GLU A 84 7.89 -4.79 4.63
C GLU A 84 6.37 -4.84 4.90
N HIS A 85 5.66 -3.78 4.57
CA HIS A 85 4.28 -3.57 5.03
C HIS A 85 3.25 -3.97 3.98
N LEU A 86 3.40 -3.46 2.75
CA LEU A 86 2.45 -3.64 1.65
C LEU A 86 3.21 -3.91 0.35
N TYR A 87 2.62 -4.74 -0.51
CA TYR A 87 3.07 -4.91 -1.88
C TYR A 87 2.05 -4.35 -2.84
N PHE A 88 2.50 -3.56 -3.83
CA PHE A 88 1.77 -3.32 -5.06
C PHE A 88 2.23 -4.30 -6.13
N LYS A 89 1.29 -4.90 -6.84
CA LYS A 89 1.56 -5.84 -7.92
C LYS A 89 0.68 -5.55 -9.12
N LEU A 90 1.22 -5.82 -10.30
CA LEU A 90 0.43 -5.83 -11.53
C LEU A 90 -0.05 -7.25 -11.80
N ASP A 91 -1.36 -7.47 -11.81
CA ASP A 91 -2.02 -8.74 -12.12
C ASP A 91 -2.79 -8.59 -13.44
N GLY A 92 -2.19 -9.02 -14.55
CA GLY A 92 -2.72 -8.72 -15.88
C GLY A 92 -2.67 -7.21 -16.18
N ASP A 93 -3.85 -6.59 -16.27
CA ASP A 93 -4.01 -5.15 -16.57
C ASP A 93 -4.44 -4.32 -15.36
N ARG A 94 -4.57 -4.95 -14.18
CA ARG A 94 -5.02 -4.31 -12.94
C ARG A 94 -3.91 -4.30 -11.90
N VAL A 95 -3.97 -3.30 -11.03
CA VAL A 95 -3.08 -3.20 -9.87
C VAL A 95 -3.78 -3.83 -8.68
N THR A 96 -3.06 -4.68 -7.96
CA THR A 96 -3.51 -5.25 -6.70
C THR A 96 -2.55 -4.87 -5.57
N VAL A 97 -3.08 -4.86 -4.36
CA VAL A 97 -2.28 -4.69 -3.14
C VAL A 97 -2.43 -5.87 -2.20
N ILE A 98 -1.37 -6.16 -1.46
CA ILE A 98 -1.31 -7.25 -0.48
C ILE A 98 -0.63 -6.71 0.78
N ASP A 99 -1.32 -6.78 1.92
CA ASP A 99 -0.68 -6.55 3.23
C ASP A 99 0.21 -7.75 3.57
N ASN A 100 1.46 -7.50 3.96
CA ASN A 100 2.43 -8.56 4.23
C ASN A 100 2.49 -8.98 5.71
N GLY A 101 1.33 -9.07 6.37
CA GLY A 101 1.29 -9.40 7.80
C GLY A 101 1.85 -8.26 8.65
N SER A 102 1.49 -7.03 8.30
CA SER A 102 2.05 -5.85 8.93
C SER A 102 1.62 -5.73 10.40
N ALA A 103 2.48 -5.12 11.23
CA ALA A 103 2.28 -5.10 12.68
C ALA A 103 1.03 -4.32 13.14
N ASN A 104 0.59 -3.33 12.35
CA ASN A 104 -0.58 -2.48 12.62
C ASN A 104 -1.70 -2.66 11.58
N GLY A 105 -1.51 -3.60 10.64
CA GLY A 105 -2.42 -3.84 9.53
C GLY A 105 -2.50 -2.70 8.51
N THR A 106 -3.29 -2.97 7.49
CA THR A 106 -3.61 -2.05 6.40
C THR A 106 -5.12 -1.86 6.30
N HIS A 107 -5.57 -0.63 6.04
CA HIS A 107 -6.93 -0.34 5.58
C HIS A 107 -6.95 0.05 4.11
N LEU A 108 -7.98 -0.41 3.39
CA LEU A 108 -8.35 0.07 2.08
C LEU A 108 -9.70 0.79 2.18
N ASN A 109 -9.72 2.08 1.85
CA ASN A 109 -10.90 2.96 1.95
C ASN A 109 -11.58 2.91 3.33
N GLY A 110 -10.77 2.88 4.40
CA GLY A 110 -11.24 2.85 5.79
C GLY A 110 -11.69 1.47 6.30
N VAL A 111 -11.57 0.42 5.50
CA VAL A 111 -11.96 -0.96 5.84
C VAL A 111 -10.73 -1.86 5.92
N TRP A 112 -10.67 -2.79 6.88
CA TRP A 112 -9.50 -3.63 7.10
C TRP A 112 -9.20 -4.56 5.92
N MET A 113 -7.93 -4.69 5.55
CA MET A 113 -7.48 -5.77 4.66
C MET A 113 -7.10 -6.99 5.49
N LYS A 114 -7.41 -8.19 4.99
CA LYS A 114 -6.82 -9.41 5.53
C LYS A 114 -5.38 -9.55 5.03
N PRO A 115 -4.42 -9.87 5.92
CA PRO A 115 -3.05 -10.13 5.50
C PRO A 115 -2.97 -11.24 4.45
N HIS A 116 -2.02 -11.08 3.52
CA HIS A 116 -1.69 -12.04 2.47
C HIS A 116 -2.79 -12.32 1.44
N GLU A 117 -3.85 -11.52 1.44
CA GLU A 117 -4.90 -11.54 0.41
C GLU A 117 -4.73 -10.36 -0.55
N ALA A 118 -5.04 -10.57 -1.83
CA ALA A 118 -4.89 -9.57 -2.87
C ALA A 118 -6.18 -8.78 -3.07
N TYR A 119 -6.08 -7.45 -3.04
CA TYR A 119 -7.20 -6.53 -3.21
C TYR A 119 -6.98 -5.67 -4.46
N PRO A 120 -7.94 -5.59 -5.39
CA PRO A 120 -7.82 -4.72 -6.56
C PRO A 120 -7.86 -3.24 -6.13
N ILE A 121 -6.94 -2.44 -6.67
CA ILE A 121 -6.86 -1.00 -6.45
C ILE A 121 -7.43 -0.25 -7.64
N ARG A 122 -8.17 0.81 -7.33
CA ARG A 122 -8.75 1.75 -8.27
C ARG A 122 -8.08 3.12 -8.12
N HIS A 123 -8.15 3.90 -9.20
CA HIS A 123 -7.71 5.28 -9.16
C HIS A 123 -8.52 6.06 -8.10
N GLY A 124 -7.82 6.75 -7.20
CA GLY A 124 -8.39 7.55 -6.12
C GLY A 124 -8.53 6.82 -4.78
N ASP A 125 -8.31 5.50 -4.74
CA ASP A 125 -8.42 4.71 -3.49
C ASP A 125 -7.44 5.23 -2.41
N GLU A 126 -7.90 5.22 -1.16
CA GLU A 126 -7.08 5.53 0.02
C GLU A 126 -6.60 4.23 0.67
N ILE A 127 -5.29 4.15 0.93
CA ILE A 127 -4.68 3.08 1.70
C ILE A 127 -4.10 3.68 2.99
N THR A 128 -4.41 3.07 4.13
CA THR A 128 -3.82 3.45 5.42
C THR A 128 -2.90 2.34 5.92
N LEU A 129 -1.62 2.66 6.15
CA LEU A 129 -0.59 1.76 6.67
C LEU A 129 -0.33 2.11 8.14
N GLY A 130 -0.89 1.35 9.09
CA GLY A 130 -0.97 1.79 10.49
C GLY A 130 -1.76 3.10 10.60
N LEU A 131 -1.06 4.23 10.78
CA LEU A 131 -1.67 5.57 10.78
C LEU A 131 -1.38 6.38 9.51
N MET A 132 -0.49 5.91 8.64
CA MET A 132 -0.06 6.68 7.46
C MET A 132 -1.05 6.54 6.31
N LYS A 133 -1.61 7.67 5.85
CA LYS A 133 -2.57 7.70 4.74
C LYS A 133 -1.92 8.01 3.40
N LEU A 134 -2.21 7.16 2.43
CA LEU A 134 -1.76 7.24 1.05
C LEU A 134 -3.00 7.30 0.14
N GLN A 135 -3.05 8.25 -0.78
CA GLN A 135 -3.99 8.20 -1.90
C GLN A 135 -3.29 7.66 -3.15
N VAL A 136 -3.92 6.71 -3.83
CA VAL A 136 -3.39 6.07 -5.03
C VAL A 136 -3.94 6.76 -6.27
N GLU A 137 -3.05 7.15 -7.18
CA GLU A 137 -3.41 7.55 -8.54
C GLU A 137 -2.79 6.56 -9.52
N LEU A 138 -3.65 5.88 -10.28
CA LEU A 138 -3.22 5.06 -11.41
C LEU A 138 -2.96 5.97 -12.61
N LEU A 139 -1.73 5.96 -13.10
CA LEU A 139 -1.34 6.73 -14.28
C LEU A 139 -1.32 5.78 -15.47
N THR A 140 -2.08 6.13 -16.50
CA THR A 140 -2.15 5.36 -17.75
C THR A 140 -1.40 6.12 -18.84
N ASN A 141 -0.88 5.40 -19.83
CA ASN A 141 -0.34 6.06 -21.01
C ASN A 141 -1.51 6.34 -21.97
N PRO A 142 -1.84 7.61 -22.27
CA PRO A 142 -2.96 7.91 -23.16
C PRO A 142 -2.67 7.62 -24.64
N PHE A 143 -1.46 7.21 -25.00
CA PHE A 143 -1.00 7.02 -26.38
C PHE A 143 -0.85 5.55 -26.81
N PHE A 144 -1.36 4.60 -26.02
CA PHE A 144 -1.47 3.19 -26.40
C PHE A 144 -2.91 2.70 -26.30
#